data_AF-A0A535BP85-F1
#
_entry.id   AF-A0A535BP85-F1
#
_cell.length_a   1.000
_cell.length_b   1.000
_cell.length_c   1.000
_cell.angle_alpha   90.00
_cell.angle_beta   90.00
_cell.angle_gamma   90.00
#
_symmetry.space_group_name_H-M   'P 1'
#
loop_
_entity.id
_entity.type
_entity.pdbx_description
1 polymer ?
#
loop_
_entity_poly.entity_id
_entity_poly.type
_entity_poly.pdbx_seq_one_letter_code
_entity_poly.pdbx_strand_id
1 'polypeptide(L)'
;MVRKAAPRGLTEAAFIFTRETLAPSSTVHGRMYAGWQGVAEDPATGSACGPLGAYLVRHGLADGKRIVVEQGYEMGRPSLLYVRVGGDRDKITSLHVGGHAVMTGGGWIEL
;
A
#
# COMPACT_ATOMS: atom_id res chain seq x y z
N MET A 1 -22.85 9.57 0.45
CA MET A 1 -21.52 8.94 0.49
C MET A 1 -21.72 7.45 0.74
N VAL A 2 -21.56 6.61 -0.29
CA VAL A 2 -21.77 5.15 -0.13
C VAL A 2 -20.52 4.58 0.52
N ARG A 3 -20.62 4.16 1.78
CA ARG A 3 -19.57 3.35 2.42
C ARG A 3 -19.57 1.98 1.76
N LYS A 4 -18.62 1.71 0.86
CA LYS A 4 -18.39 0.35 0.38
C LYS A 4 -17.88 -0.46 1.57
N ALA A 5 -18.64 -1.49 1.95
CA ALA A 5 -18.26 -2.39 3.03
C ALA A 5 -17.08 -3.27 2.58
N ALA A 6 -16.25 -3.70 3.55
CA ALA A 6 -15.22 -4.70 3.30
C ALA A 6 -15.83 -5.98 2.70
N PRO A 7 -15.07 -6.75 1.90
CA PRO A 7 -15.50 -8.05 1.41
C PRO A 7 -15.99 -8.95 2.56
N ARG A 8 -17.15 -9.60 2.39
CA ARG A 8 -17.66 -10.55 3.39
C ARG A 8 -16.71 -11.74 3.48
N GLY A 9 -16.40 -12.18 4.71
CA GLY A 9 -15.59 -13.38 4.97
C GLY A 9 -14.12 -13.13 5.29
N LEU A 10 -13.64 -11.89 5.25
CA LEU A 10 -12.31 -11.56 5.77
C LEU A 10 -12.35 -11.47 7.31
N THR A 11 -11.78 -12.47 7.98
CA THR A 11 -11.64 -12.50 9.44
C THR A 11 -10.36 -11.79 9.92
N GLU A 12 -9.40 -11.59 9.03
CA GLU A 12 -8.14 -10.88 9.28
C GLU A 12 -7.95 -9.71 8.31
N ALA A 13 -6.92 -8.91 8.55
CA ALA A 13 -6.55 -7.83 7.63
C ALA A 13 -5.90 -8.41 6.37
N ALA A 14 -6.26 -7.90 5.20
CA ALA A 14 -5.79 -8.42 3.92
C ALA A 14 -5.37 -7.28 3.00
N PHE A 15 -4.13 -7.37 2.49
CA PHE A 15 -3.65 -6.55 1.39
C PHE A 15 -3.75 -7.34 0.09
N ILE A 16 -4.67 -6.96 -0.78
CA ILE A 16 -4.90 -7.60 -2.07
C ILE A 16 -4.25 -6.74 -3.14
N PHE A 17 -3.57 -7.35 -4.11
CA PHE A 17 -2.90 -6.62 -5.18
C PHE A 17 -2.99 -7.32 -6.53
N THR A 18 -2.78 -6.55 -7.60
CA THR A 18 -2.61 -7.02 -8.98
C THR A 18 -1.44 -6.28 -9.64
N ARG A 19 -0.90 -6.83 -10.73
CA ARG A 19 0.11 -6.18 -11.56
C ARG A 19 -0.49 -5.29 -12.65
N GLU A 20 -1.80 -5.41 -12.89
CA GLU A 20 -2.51 -4.44 -13.72
C GLU A 20 -2.66 -3.13 -12.95
N THR A 21 -2.32 -2.01 -13.57
CA THR A 21 -2.31 -0.70 -12.91
C THR A 21 -3.07 0.32 -13.75
N LEU A 22 -3.62 1.32 -13.08
CA LEU A 22 -4.26 2.48 -13.69
C LEU A 22 -3.20 3.43 -14.26
N ALA A 23 -2.10 3.66 -13.53
CA ALA A 23 -0.97 4.43 -14.03
C ALA A 23 0.12 3.50 -14.60
N PRO A 24 0.60 3.75 -15.84
CA PRO A 24 1.70 2.96 -16.42
C PRO A 24 3.03 3.06 -15.67
N SER A 25 3.19 4.09 -14.83
CA SER A 25 4.36 4.30 -13.97
C SER A 25 4.30 3.52 -12.65
N SER A 26 3.16 2.90 -12.34
CA SER A 26 2.98 2.05 -11.16
C SER A 26 3.49 0.62 -11.43
N THR A 27 3.90 -0.07 -10.38
CA THR A 27 4.33 -1.48 -10.44
C THR A 27 3.19 -2.43 -10.12
N VAL A 28 2.35 -2.07 -9.14
CA VAL A 28 1.21 -2.86 -8.69
C VAL A 28 0.09 -1.94 -8.20
N HIS A 29 -1.14 -2.42 -8.36
CA HIS A 29 -2.32 -1.82 -7.80
C HIS A 29 -2.75 -2.62 -6.56
N GLY A 30 -3.00 -1.94 -5.45
CA GLY A 30 -3.26 -2.58 -4.15
C GLY A 30 -4.46 -2.01 -3.42
N ARG A 31 -5.06 -2.83 -2.55
CA ARG A 31 -6.17 -2.46 -1.66
C ARG A 31 -5.99 -3.13 -0.31
N MET A 32 -6.25 -2.38 0.77
CA MET A 32 -6.09 -2.86 2.14
C MET A 32 -7.43 -2.88 2.87
N TYR A 33 -7.84 -4.07 3.30
CA TYR A 33 -9.04 -4.25 4.12
C TYR A 33 -8.65 -4.66 5.53
N ALA A 34 -9.26 -4.02 6.53
CA ALA A 34 -9.04 -4.33 7.94
C ALA A 34 -10.37 -4.30 8.71
N GLY A 35 -11.39 -4.97 8.16
CA GLY A 35 -12.77 -4.88 8.66
C GLY A 35 -12.93 -5.22 10.15
N TRP A 36 -12.13 -6.15 10.67
CA TRP A 36 -12.14 -6.51 12.09
C TRP A 36 -11.63 -5.41 13.03
N GLN A 37 -10.84 -4.46 12.51
CA GLN A 37 -10.31 -3.30 13.26
C GLN A 37 -11.20 -2.06 13.13
N GLY A 38 -12.42 -2.20 12.59
CA GLY A 38 -13.33 -1.08 12.34
C GLY A 38 -12.95 -0.22 11.13
N VAL A 39 -11.91 -0.59 10.37
CA VAL A 39 -11.48 0.10 9.15
C VAL A 39 -11.98 -0.69 7.94
N ALA A 40 -12.98 -0.13 7.24
CA ALA A 40 -13.54 -0.78 6.05
C ALA A 40 -12.47 -0.97 4.95
N GLU A 41 -11.73 0.10 4.63
CA GLU A 41 -10.63 0.09 3.65
C GLU A 41 -9.67 1.24 4.02
N ASP A 42 -8.36 0.97 3.96
CA ASP A 42 -7.31 1.97 4.22
C ASP A 42 -6.76 2.51 2.88
N PRO A 43 -6.71 3.85 2.65
CA PRO A 43 -6.30 4.43 1.37
C PRO A 43 -4.79 4.36 1.08
N ALA A 44 -3.93 4.21 2.09
CA ALA A 44 -2.48 4.20 1.91
C ALA A 44 -1.78 3.43 3.04
N THR A 45 -1.43 2.16 2.79
CA THR A 45 -0.98 1.26 3.85
C THR A 45 0.51 0.95 3.73
N GLY A 46 1.34 1.83 4.29
CA GLY A 46 2.81 1.69 4.23
C GLY A 46 3.32 0.39 4.84
N SER A 47 2.73 -0.05 5.95
CA SER A 47 3.08 -1.31 6.64
C SER A 47 2.85 -2.56 5.80
N ALA A 48 1.90 -2.53 4.87
CA ALA A 48 1.64 -3.63 3.93
C ALA A 48 2.50 -3.52 2.65
N CYS A 49 2.76 -2.29 2.19
CA CYS A 49 3.55 -2.05 0.98
C CYS A 49 5.01 -2.49 1.12
N GLY A 50 5.61 -2.38 2.30
CA GLY A 50 6.98 -2.86 2.55
C GLY A 50 7.13 -4.37 2.29
N PRO A 51 6.39 -5.24 3.03
CA PRO A 51 6.37 -6.68 2.79
C PRO A 51 5.96 -7.07 1.36
N LEU A 52 5.02 -6.35 0.75
CA LEU A 52 4.68 -6.55 -0.66
C LEU A 52 5.90 -6.33 -1.58
N GLY A 53 6.70 -5.29 -1.34
CA GLY A 53 7.94 -5.07 -2.07
C GLY A 53 8.89 -6.26 -1.96
N ALA A 54 9.08 -6.79 -0.75
CA ALA A 54 9.91 -7.98 -0.51
C ALA A 54 9.39 -9.20 -1.28
N TYR A 55 8.07 -9.42 -1.26
CA TYR A 55 7.42 -10.48 -2.01
C TYR A 55 7.69 -10.36 -3.52
N LEU A 56 7.47 -9.17 -4.08
CA LEU A 56 7.68 -8.93 -5.52
C LEU A 56 9.13 -9.23 -5.94
N VAL A 57 10.11 -8.82 -5.14
CA VAL A 57 11.54 -9.09 -5.41
C VAL A 57 11.86 -10.57 -5.31
N ARG A 58 11.45 -11.23 -4.22
CA ARG A 58 11.69 -12.66 -3.99
C ARG A 58 11.14 -13.54 -5.11
N HIS A 59 10.00 -13.14 -5.68
CA HIS A 59 9.34 -13.85 -6.78
C HIS A 59 9.73 -13.36 -8.19
N GLY A 60 10.71 -12.46 -8.32
CA GLY A 60 11.20 -11.97 -9.62
C GLY A 60 10.18 -11.12 -10.38
N LEU A 61 9.23 -10.50 -9.67
CA LEU A 61 8.19 -9.64 -10.24
C LEU A 61 8.61 -8.16 -10.26
N ALA A 62 9.64 -7.80 -9.49
CA ALA A 62 10.26 -6.48 -9.49
C ALA A 62 11.76 -6.56 -9.13
N ASP A 63 12.54 -5.54 -9.48
CA ASP A 63 13.99 -5.47 -9.23
C ASP A 63 14.36 -4.88 -7.86
N GLY A 64 13.37 -4.40 -7.10
CA GLY A 64 13.53 -3.81 -5.76
C GLY A 64 14.01 -2.36 -5.73
N LYS A 65 14.46 -1.79 -6.86
CA LYS A 65 15.03 -0.43 -6.92
C LYS A 65 13.96 0.65 -6.94
N ARG A 66 12.84 0.37 -7.61
CA ARG A 66 11.72 1.30 -7.73
C ARG A 66 10.41 0.52 -7.88
N ILE A 67 9.79 0.23 -6.74
CA ILE A 67 8.44 -0.34 -6.71
C ILE A 67 7.48 0.79 -6.36
N VAL A 68 6.48 1.00 -7.22
CA VAL A 68 5.43 2.00 -7.01
C VAL A 68 4.11 1.26 -6.80
N VAL A 69 3.52 1.43 -5.62
CA VAL A 69 2.20 0.88 -5.28
C VAL A 69 1.18 1.99 -5.39
N GLU A 70 0.20 1.82 -6.28
CA GLU A 70 -0.99 2.68 -6.31
C GLU A 70 -2.10 2.07 -5.46
N GLN A 71 -2.73 2.88 -4.61
CA GLN A 71 -3.74 2.43 -3.64
C GLN A 71 -4.81 3.50 -3.42
N GLY A 72 -6.02 3.08 -3.00
CA GLY A 72 -7.08 3.98 -2.55
C GLY A 72 -7.90 4.63 -3.68
N TYR A 73 -7.72 4.18 -4.92
CA TYR A 73 -8.40 4.76 -6.09
C TYR A 73 -9.91 4.47 -6.06
N GLU A 74 -10.33 3.25 -5.69
CA GLU A 74 -11.74 2.82 -5.62
C GLU A 74 -12.57 3.57 -4.57
N MET A 75 -11.89 4.13 -3.57
CA MET A 75 -12.49 4.93 -2.51
C MET A 75 -12.26 6.45 -2.71
N GLY A 76 -11.72 6.86 -3.86
CA GLY A 76 -11.53 8.27 -4.22
C GLY A 76 -10.41 8.97 -3.42
N ARG A 77 -9.46 8.21 -2.87
CA ARG A 77 -8.31 8.73 -2.11
C ARG A 77 -7.00 8.18 -2.71
N PRO A 78 -6.68 8.53 -3.97
CA PRO A 78 -5.54 7.97 -4.68
C PRO A 78 -4.24 8.34 -3.97
N SER A 79 -3.42 7.32 -3.70
CA SER A 79 -2.15 7.45 -3.02
C SER A 79 -1.09 6.63 -3.76
N LEU A 80 0.13 7.17 -3.83
CA LEU A 80 1.31 6.48 -4.36
C LEU A 80 2.30 6.21 -3.22
N LEU A 81 2.63 4.94 -3.02
CA LEU A 81 3.65 4.51 -2.09
C LEU A 81 4.89 4.03 -2.85
N TYR A 82 6.05 4.55 -2.49
CA TYR A 82 7.33 4.20 -3.06
C TYR A 82 8.04 3.22 -2.15
N VAL A 83 8.34 2.04 -2.69
CA VAL A 83 9.01 0.97 -1.96
C VAL A 83 10.39 0.72 -2.57
N ARG A 84 11.40 0.67 -1.71
CA ARG A 84 12.76 0.24 -2.05
C ARG A 84 13.14 -0.95 -1.17
N VAL A 85 13.66 -1.98 -1.81
CA VAL A 85 14.08 -3.23 -1.20
C VAL A 85 15.59 -3.33 -1.33
N GLY A 86 16.29 -3.43 -0.20
CA GLY A 86 17.72 -3.71 -0.17
C GLY A 86 17.99 -5.21 -0.21
N GLY A 87 19.09 -5.61 -0.84
CA GLY A 87 19.45 -7.01 -1.05
C GLY A 87 18.98 -7.52 -2.40
N ASP A 88 18.75 -8.83 -2.49
CA ASP A 88 18.32 -9.52 -3.70
C ASP A 88 17.18 -10.52 -3.41
N ARG A 89 16.80 -11.31 -4.42
CA ARG A 89 15.72 -12.29 -4.33
C ARG A 89 15.96 -13.39 -3.29
N ASP A 90 17.21 -13.67 -2.95
CA ASP A 90 17.60 -14.74 -2.02
C ASP A 90 17.79 -14.20 -0.60
N LYS A 91 18.22 -12.94 -0.48
CA LYS A 91 18.44 -12.28 0.82
C LYS A 91 17.99 -10.82 0.79
N ILE A 92 16.79 -10.57 1.32
CA ILE A 92 16.27 -9.24 1.60
C ILE A 92 16.94 -8.70 2.88
N THR A 93 17.50 -7.49 2.81
CA THR A 93 18.25 -6.89 3.94
C THR A 93 17.62 -5.64 4.52
N SER A 94 16.77 -4.95 3.76
CA SER A 94 16.06 -3.76 4.23
C SER A 94 14.83 -3.45 3.39
N LEU A 95 13.87 -2.76 4.00
CA LEU A 95 12.66 -2.27 3.35
C LEU A 95 12.48 -0.80 3.70
N HIS A 96 12.34 0.03 2.68
CA HIS A 96 12.08 1.45 2.82
C HIS A 96 10.77 1.78 2.12
N VAL A 97 9.85 2.40 2.85
CA VAL A 97 8.56 2.84 2.32
C VAL A 97 8.47 4.35 2.51
N GLY A 98 8.08 5.05 1.45
CA GLY A 98 7.91 6.50 1.47
C GLY A 98 6.77 6.94 0.57
N GLY A 99 6.44 8.22 0.66
CA GLY A 99 5.37 8.85 -0.10
C GLY A 99 5.50 10.36 -0.03
N HIS A 100 4.77 11.05 -0.89
CA HIS A 100 4.60 12.49 -0.77
C HIS A 100 3.47 12.79 0.22
N ALA A 101 3.62 13.87 0.98
CA ALA A 101 2.60 14.40 1.87
C ALA A 101 2.36 15.87 1.55
N VAL A 102 1.15 16.35 1.83
CA VAL A 102 0.75 17.74 1.68
C VAL A 102 0.14 18.20 2.99
N MET A 103 0.49 19.40 3.44
CA MET A 103 -0.10 20.00 4.63
C MET A 103 -1.57 20.32 4.36
N THR A 104 -2.49 19.74 5.14
CA THR A 104 -3.94 19.98 4.97
C THR A 104 -4.52 20.93 6.03
N GLY A 105 -3.79 21.19 7.10
CA GLY A 105 -4.21 22.07 8.20
C GLY A 105 -3.20 22.08 9.33
N GLY A 106 -3.33 23.05 10.24
CA GLY A 106 -2.49 23.20 11.42
C GLY A 106 -3.24 23.91 12.54
N GLY A 107 -2.78 23.71 13.78
CA GLY A 107 -3.40 24.27 14.98
C GLY A 107 -2.67 23.84 16.25
N TRP A 108 -3.31 24.08 17.39
CA TRP A 108 -2.78 23.79 18.73
C TRP A 108 -3.77 22.95 19.51
N ILE A 109 -3.28 22.09 20.39
CA ILE A 109 -4.08 21.34 21.37
C ILE A 109 -3.59 21.76 22.75
N GLU A 110 -4.52 22.20 23.60
CA GLU A 110 -4.25 22.36 25.03
C GLU A 110 -4.45 20.99 25.68
N LEU A 111 -3.41 20.51 26.36
CA LEU A 111 -3.36 19.20 27.01
C LEU A 111 -3.64 19.32 28.51
#